data_AF-A0A2H0X8S9-F1
#
_entry.id   AF-A0A2H0X8S9-F1
#
_cell.length_a   1.000
_cell.length_b   1.000
_cell.length_c   1.000
_cell.angle_alpha   90.00
_cell.angle_beta   90.00
_cell.angle_gamma   90.00
#
_symmetry.space_group_name_H-M   'P 1'
#
loop_
_entity.id
_entity.type
_entity.pdbx_description
1 polymer ?
#
loop_
_entity_poly.entity_id
_entity_poly.type
_entity_poly.pdbx_seq_one_letter_code
_entity_poly.pdbx_strand_id
1 'polypeptide(L)'
;GPDGRVSARLLKKDSYQQGDERFKYYFVIELVGMRDKRSGFLKYKGRPVQVGQEIEIDFPDARVGGIVTHTGEASYLKKVNYLVDFKWENQDRTVAEKIKIGQTVLNFGTNEEIGKIEKVNITPAGNRLLAVGTMYGGTQLMTNPDWVDVSFRMRLATEVDGGISVYAGHQKVKVGEPLWIYGEAVDTQEVKVVGLTRL
;
A
#
# COMPACT_ATOMS: atom_id res chain seq x y z
N GLY A 1 -1.62 11.24 -36.55
CA GLY A 1 -1.36 12.47 -37.32
C GLY A 1 0.10 12.83 -37.17
N PRO A 2 0.75 13.36 -38.22
CA PRO A 2 2.17 13.68 -38.20
C PRO A 2 2.41 14.77 -37.16
N ASP A 3 3.35 14.50 -36.27
CA ASP A 3 4.13 15.48 -35.48
C ASP A 3 5.05 14.81 -34.46
N GLY A 4 5.11 13.46 -34.37
CA GLY A 4 6.18 12.76 -33.65
C GLY A 4 6.35 13.11 -32.17
N ARG A 5 5.42 13.88 -31.59
CA ARG A 5 5.46 14.29 -30.18
C ARG A 5 5.00 13.11 -29.35
N VAL A 6 5.93 12.57 -28.56
CA VAL A 6 5.65 11.62 -27.48
C VAL A 6 4.49 12.16 -26.65
N SER A 7 3.32 11.53 -26.74
CA SER A 7 2.09 11.99 -26.09
C SER A 7 2.04 11.66 -24.60
N ALA A 8 2.97 10.84 -24.13
CA ALA A 8 3.08 10.40 -22.75
C ALA A 8 4.55 10.14 -22.41
N ARG A 9 5.04 10.70 -21.30
CA ARG A 9 6.37 10.43 -20.76
C ARG A 9 6.24 9.76 -19.40
N LEU A 10 6.88 8.60 -19.25
CA LEU A 10 6.94 7.91 -17.96
C LEU A 10 7.91 8.68 -17.05
N LEU A 11 7.41 9.19 -15.92
CA LEU A 11 8.21 9.92 -14.94
C LEU A 11 8.72 9.01 -13.83
N LYS A 12 7.87 8.09 -13.35
CA LYS A 12 8.20 7.17 -12.25
C LYS A 12 7.51 5.83 -12.49
N LYS A 13 8.21 4.75 -12.17
CA LYS A 13 7.66 3.39 -12.13
C LYS A 13 7.96 2.81 -10.76
N ASP A 14 6.93 2.71 -9.95
CA ASP A 14 6.98 2.00 -8.68
C ASP A 14 6.40 0.60 -8.86
N SER A 15 6.91 -0.35 -8.11
CA SER A 15 6.34 -1.70 -8.09
C SER A 15 6.51 -2.36 -6.73
N TYR A 16 5.44 -3.00 -6.28
CA TYR A 16 5.35 -3.61 -4.96
C TYR A 16 4.79 -5.04 -5.08
N GLN A 17 5.26 -5.96 -4.25
CA GLN A 17 4.68 -7.31 -4.16
C GLN A 17 3.32 -7.23 -3.48
N GLN A 18 2.27 -7.84 -4.05
CA GLN A 18 0.93 -7.73 -3.49
C GLN A 18 0.06 -8.96 -3.81
N GLY A 19 -0.20 -9.80 -2.80
CA GLY A 19 -1.08 -10.96 -2.88
C GLY A 19 -0.66 -11.97 -3.95
N ASP A 20 -1.65 -12.51 -4.65
CA ASP A 20 -1.46 -13.45 -5.77
C ASP A 20 -0.81 -12.79 -7.01
N GLU A 21 -0.90 -11.47 -7.11
CA GLU A 21 -0.19 -10.71 -8.13
C GLU A 21 1.28 -10.57 -7.70
N ARG A 22 2.19 -11.27 -8.40
CA ARG A 22 3.64 -11.21 -8.09
C ARG A 22 4.14 -9.77 -7.89
N PHE A 23 3.64 -8.81 -8.68
CA PHE A 23 3.91 -7.39 -8.52
C PHE A 23 2.74 -6.54 -9.01
N LYS A 24 2.40 -5.50 -8.25
CA LYS A 24 1.54 -4.40 -8.70
C LYS A 24 2.38 -3.18 -9.06
N TYR A 25 2.06 -2.55 -10.18
CA TYR A 25 2.81 -1.42 -10.73
C TYR A 25 2.03 -0.11 -10.57
N TYR A 26 2.74 0.95 -10.20
CA TYR A 26 2.21 2.31 -10.10
C TYR A 26 3.08 3.22 -10.98
N PHE A 27 2.48 3.73 -12.05
CA PHE A 27 3.17 4.61 -13.00
C PHE A 27 2.76 6.05 -12.76
N VAL A 28 3.73 6.95 -12.66
CA VAL A 28 3.51 8.40 -12.77
C VAL A 28 3.84 8.79 -14.19
N ILE A 29 2.85 9.30 -14.92
CA ILE A 29 2.96 9.59 -16.35
C ILE A 29 2.61 11.05 -16.58
N GLU A 30 3.53 11.77 -17.21
CA GLU A 30 3.25 13.08 -17.78
C GLU A 30 2.51 12.87 -19.10
N LEU A 31 1.28 13.35 -19.18
CA LEU A 31 0.40 13.11 -20.31
C LEU A 31 0.10 14.42 -21.04
N VAL A 32 0.39 14.46 -22.33
CA VAL A 32 -0.01 15.57 -23.20
C VAL A 32 -1.41 15.28 -23.72
N GLY A 33 -2.37 16.07 -23.25
CA GLY A 33 -3.78 15.96 -23.63
C GLY A 33 -4.40 17.29 -24.02
N MET A 34 -5.67 17.25 -24.41
CA MET A 34 -6.47 18.44 -24.68
C MET A 34 -7.37 18.74 -23.48
N ARG A 35 -7.32 19.96 -22.95
CA ARG A 35 -8.25 20.36 -21.89
C ARG A 35 -9.63 20.64 -22.48
N ASP A 36 -10.66 19.97 -21.97
CA ASP A 36 -12.04 20.27 -22.32
C ASP A 36 -12.46 21.58 -21.67
N LYS A 37 -12.81 22.58 -22.49
CA LYS A 37 -13.21 23.91 -22.02
C LYS A 37 -14.51 23.90 -21.21
N ARG A 38 -15.39 22.91 -21.39
CA ARG A 38 -16.68 22.83 -20.68
C ARG A 38 -16.57 22.10 -19.35
N SER A 39 -15.90 20.96 -19.34
CA SER A 39 -15.80 20.11 -18.15
C SER A 39 -14.53 20.35 -17.32
N GLY A 40 -13.56 21.10 -17.86
CA GLY A 40 -12.29 21.39 -17.20
C GLY A 40 -11.30 20.20 -17.19
N PHE A 41 -11.76 19.00 -17.53
CA PHE A 41 -10.97 17.77 -17.53
C PHE A 41 -9.95 17.72 -18.68
N LEU A 42 -8.82 17.07 -18.42
CA LEU A 42 -7.90 16.67 -19.47
C LEU A 42 -8.50 15.51 -20.27
N LYS A 43 -8.40 15.56 -21.60
CA LYS A 43 -8.74 14.46 -22.50
C LYS A 43 -7.50 13.90 -23.16
N TYR A 44 -7.40 12.58 -23.19
CA TYR A 44 -6.40 11.84 -23.94
C TYR A 44 -7.10 10.93 -24.95
N LYS A 45 -6.73 11.03 -26.22
CA LYS A 45 -7.38 10.32 -27.34
C LYS A 45 -8.91 10.41 -27.33
N GLY A 46 -9.44 11.59 -26.99
CA GLY A 46 -10.88 11.86 -26.93
C GLY A 46 -11.60 11.37 -25.68
N ARG A 47 -10.93 10.62 -24.78
CA ARG A 47 -11.51 10.16 -23.51
C ARG A 47 -11.07 11.06 -22.35
N PRO A 48 -11.96 11.37 -21.39
CA PRO A 48 -11.59 12.13 -20.21
C PRO A 48 -10.64 11.31 -19.31
N VAL A 49 -9.63 11.97 -18.76
CA VAL A 49 -8.71 11.40 -17.78
C VAL A 49 -9.23 11.76 -16.40
N GLN A 50 -9.82 10.79 -15.71
CA GLN A 50 -10.49 10.99 -14.42
C GLN A 50 -10.12 9.87 -13.46
N VAL A 51 -9.98 10.20 -12.18
CA VAL A 51 -9.73 9.23 -11.11
C VAL A 51 -10.82 8.16 -11.11
N GLY A 52 -10.41 6.89 -10.99
CA GLY A 52 -11.27 5.71 -11.01
C GLY A 52 -11.62 5.21 -12.41
N GLN A 53 -11.25 5.90 -13.49
CA GLN A 53 -11.49 5.45 -14.86
C GLN A 53 -10.30 4.67 -15.42
N GLU A 54 -10.58 3.70 -16.27
CA GLU A 54 -9.57 3.01 -17.06
C GLU A 54 -8.96 3.94 -18.11
N ILE A 55 -7.65 3.82 -18.30
CA ILE A 55 -6.90 4.52 -19.33
C ILE A 55 -5.90 3.57 -19.98
N GLU A 56 -5.72 3.73 -21.28
CA GLU A 56 -4.71 3.05 -22.06
C GLU A 56 -3.78 4.11 -22.65
N ILE A 57 -2.50 4.05 -22.27
CA ILE A 57 -1.49 5.04 -22.63
C ILE A 57 -0.52 4.39 -23.61
N ASP A 58 -0.26 5.09 -24.71
CA ASP A 58 0.66 4.64 -25.74
C ASP A 58 1.99 5.39 -25.59
N PHE A 59 3.06 4.62 -25.43
CA PHE A 59 4.44 5.03 -25.51
C PHE A 59 5.01 4.64 -26.89
N PRO A 60 6.18 5.18 -27.31
CA PRO A 60 6.77 4.84 -28.61
C PRO A 60 6.88 3.33 -28.87
N ASP A 61 7.27 2.55 -27.86
CA ASP A 61 7.55 1.11 -27.99
C ASP A 61 6.68 0.22 -27.10
N ALA A 62 5.68 0.79 -26.41
CA ALA A 62 4.87 0.05 -25.44
C ALA A 62 3.48 0.65 -25.27
N ARG A 63 2.56 -0.18 -24.77
CA ARG A 63 1.23 0.22 -24.36
C ARG A 63 1.01 -0.18 -22.91
N VAL A 64 0.50 0.74 -22.10
CA VAL A 64 0.24 0.54 -20.68
C VAL A 64 -1.23 0.83 -20.40
N GLY A 65 -1.98 -0.20 -19.98
CA GLY A 65 -3.34 -0.07 -19.47
C GLY A 65 -3.35 0.02 -17.95
N GLY A 66 -4.30 0.77 -17.38
CA GLY A 66 -4.49 0.83 -15.94
C GLY A 66 -5.66 1.71 -15.52
N ILE A 67 -5.84 1.86 -14.21
CA ILE A 67 -6.85 2.75 -13.63
C ILE A 67 -6.15 4.04 -13.17
N VAL A 68 -6.72 5.19 -13.51
CA VAL A 68 -6.23 6.48 -13.03
C VAL A 68 -6.50 6.58 -11.53
N THR A 69 -5.46 6.61 -10.71
CA THR A 69 -5.62 6.74 -9.26
C THR A 69 -5.59 8.20 -8.79
N HIS A 70 -4.80 9.04 -9.47
CA HIS A 70 -4.64 10.46 -9.13
C HIS A 70 -4.39 11.28 -10.41
N THR A 71 -4.80 12.56 -10.40
CA THR A 71 -4.46 13.54 -11.44
C THR A 71 -4.02 14.84 -10.77
N GLY A 72 -2.97 15.47 -11.28
CA GLY A 72 -2.42 16.68 -10.68
C GLY A 72 -1.09 17.09 -11.32
N GLU A 73 -0.49 18.15 -10.78
CA GLU A 73 0.90 18.45 -11.10
C GLU A 73 1.80 17.32 -10.60
N ALA A 74 2.89 17.04 -11.33
CA ALA A 74 3.90 16.11 -10.88
C ALA A 74 4.61 16.69 -9.64
N SER A 75 4.00 16.52 -8.48
CA SER A 75 4.62 16.79 -7.21
C SER A 75 5.76 15.77 -7.05
N TYR A 76 6.99 16.25 -7.02
CA TYR A 76 8.09 15.47 -6.45
C TYR A 76 7.76 15.33 -4.96
N LEU A 77 7.06 14.24 -4.63
CA LEU A 77 6.51 14.06 -3.31
C LEU A 77 7.65 14.13 -2.28
N LYS A 78 7.50 15.03 -1.31
CA LYS A 78 8.51 15.20 -0.27
C LYS A 78 8.60 13.89 0.51
N LYS A 79 9.78 13.26 0.48
CA LYS A 79 10.04 12.06 1.27
C LYS A 79 10.16 12.43 2.75
N VAL A 80 9.44 11.70 3.59
CA VAL A 80 9.45 11.83 5.04
C VAL A 80 9.53 10.44 5.65
N ASN A 81 10.39 10.28 6.65
CA ASN A 81 10.49 9.03 7.39
C ASN A 81 9.62 9.07 8.64
N TYR A 82 8.95 7.97 8.92
CA TYR A 82 8.20 7.76 10.15
C TYR A 82 8.64 6.48 10.84
N LEU A 83 8.59 6.47 12.16
CA LEU A 83 8.43 5.24 12.93
C LEU A 83 6.94 5.01 13.12
N VAL A 84 6.48 3.85 12.66
CA VAL A 84 5.08 3.47 12.68
C VAL A 84 4.92 2.22 13.52
N ASP A 85 4.08 2.31 14.54
CA ASP A 85 3.70 1.17 15.37
C ASP A 85 2.44 0.54 14.79
N PHE A 86 2.50 -0.78 14.58
CA PHE A 86 1.42 -1.58 14.03
C PHE A 86 0.92 -2.59 15.06
N LYS A 87 -0.37 -2.90 14.96
CA LYS A 87 -1.00 -4.03 15.64
C LYS A 87 -1.74 -4.90 14.64
N TRP A 88 -1.43 -6.19 14.66
CA TRP A 88 -2.08 -7.23 13.88
C TRP A 88 -2.66 -8.26 14.83
N GLU A 89 -3.97 -8.26 15.00
CA GLU A 89 -4.64 -9.12 15.97
C GLU A 89 -5.01 -10.46 15.35
N ASN A 90 -5.12 -11.50 16.17
CA ASN A 90 -5.75 -12.76 15.80
C ASN A 90 -5.13 -13.45 14.57
N GLN A 91 -3.82 -13.62 14.58
CA GLN A 91 -3.10 -14.26 13.48
C GLN A 91 -2.68 -15.67 13.84
N ASP A 92 -2.68 -16.56 12.84
CA ASP A 92 -2.02 -17.85 12.98
C ASP A 92 -0.55 -17.65 13.33
N ARG A 93 -0.05 -18.39 14.33
CA ARG A 93 1.35 -18.29 14.79
C ARG A 93 2.35 -18.46 13.66
N THR A 94 2.12 -19.39 12.74
CA THR A 94 3.02 -19.66 11.61
C THR A 94 3.09 -18.45 10.67
N VAL A 95 1.99 -17.71 10.53
CA VAL A 95 1.95 -16.47 9.75
C VAL A 95 2.66 -15.34 10.50
N ALA A 96 2.38 -15.19 11.80
CA ALA A 96 3.00 -14.18 12.66
C ALA A 96 4.53 -14.31 12.73
N GLU A 97 5.05 -15.54 12.80
CA GLU A 97 6.49 -15.83 12.87
C GLU A 97 7.27 -15.49 11.58
N LYS A 98 6.55 -15.21 10.48
CA LYS A 98 7.17 -14.67 9.26
C LYS A 98 7.59 -13.21 9.42
N ILE A 99 7.04 -12.48 10.39
CA ILE A 99 7.40 -11.09 10.70
C ILE A 99 8.67 -11.08 11.57
N LYS A 100 9.78 -10.58 11.03
CA LYS A 100 11.10 -10.60 11.69
C LYS A 100 11.75 -9.23 11.70
N ILE A 101 12.47 -8.96 12.78
CA ILE A 101 13.31 -7.76 12.91
C ILE A 101 14.35 -7.75 11.78
N GLY A 102 14.57 -6.59 11.19
CA GLY A 102 15.52 -6.39 10.10
C GLY A 102 14.94 -6.65 8.71
N GLN A 103 13.74 -7.22 8.59
CA GLN A 103 13.07 -7.34 7.30
C GLN A 103 12.83 -5.98 6.67
N THR A 104 13.10 -5.89 5.38
CA THR A 104 12.95 -4.67 4.59
C THR A 104 11.81 -4.83 3.59
N VAL A 105 11.19 -3.70 3.28
CA VAL A 105 10.26 -3.56 2.17
C VAL A 105 10.94 -2.74 1.09
N LEU A 106 10.95 -3.27 -0.12
CA LEU A 106 11.55 -2.61 -1.27
C LEU A 106 10.49 -2.12 -2.24
N ASN A 107 10.73 -0.96 -2.83
CA ASN A 107 10.15 -0.61 -4.11
C ASN A 107 10.97 -1.31 -5.19
N PHE A 108 10.44 -2.38 -5.78
CA PHE A 108 11.16 -3.17 -6.78
C PHE A 108 11.40 -2.41 -8.10
N GLY A 109 10.70 -1.30 -8.34
CA GLY A 109 10.87 -0.48 -9.53
C GLY A 109 12.13 0.38 -9.46
N THR A 110 12.56 0.73 -8.24
CA THR A 110 13.70 1.62 -7.96
C THR A 110 14.78 0.97 -7.10
N ASN A 111 14.51 -0.23 -6.57
CA ASN A 111 15.29 -0.94 -5.57
C ASN A 111 15.53 -0.14 -4.27
N GLU A 112 14.64 0.81 -3.97
CA GLU A 112 14.72 1.64 -2.77
C GLU A 112 14.07 0.93 -1.58
N GLU A 113 14.73 0.98 -0.41
CA GLU A 113 14.13 0.57 0.86
C GLU A 113 13.07 1.60 1.28
N ILE A 114 11.81 1.16 1.33
CA ILE A 114 10.67 1.98 1.75
C ILE A 114 10.11 1.57 3.11
N GLY A 115 10.60 0.48 3.69
CA GLY A 115 10.20 -0.02 4.99
C GLY A 115 11.29 -0.86 5.64
N LYS A 116 11.40 -0.81 6.97
CA LYS A 116 12.24 -1.72 7.74
C LYS A 116 11.66 -2.01 9.11
N ILE A 117 11.51 -3.29 9.44
CA ILE A 117 11.00 -3.72 10.75
C ILE A 117 12.12 -3.56 11.79
N GLU A 118 11.88 -2.74 12.79
CA GLU A 118 12.85 -2.44 13.86
C GLU A 118 12.56 -3.23 15.13
N LYS A 119 11.29 -3.52 15.41
CA LYS A 119 10.86 -4.27 16.60
C LYS A 119 9.67 -5.15 16.26
N VAL A 120 9.61 -6.33 16.86
CA VAL A 120 8.49 -7.26 16.78
C VAL A 120 8.24 -7.82 18.17
N ASN A 121 6.97 -7.95 18.53
CA ASN A 121 6.51 -8.61 19.73
C ASN A 121 5.30 -9.49 19.36
N ILE A 122 5.36 -10.76 19.74
CA ILE A 122 4.27 -11.72 19.53
C ILE A 122 3.76 -12.11 20.91
N THR A 123 2.47 -11.89 21.15
CA THR A 123 1.81 -12.26 22.40
C THR A 123 0.68 -13.23 22.11
N PRO A 124 0.33 -14.14 23.05
CA PRO A 124 -0.90 -14.91 22.92
C PRO A 124 -2.08 -13.98 22.62
N ALA A 125 -2.94 -14.35 21.68
CA ALA A 125 -4.14 -13.57 21.42
C ALA A 125 -4.95 -13.50 22.72
N GLY A 126 -5.37 -12.29 23.12
CA GLY A 126 -6.21 -12.15 24.30
C GLY A 126 -7.45 -13.05 24.16
N ASN A 127 -7.93 -13.65 25.25
CA ASN A 127 -9.03 -14.64 25.28
C ASN A 127 -10.24 -14.21 24.44
N ARG A 128 -10.20 -14.48 23.13
CA ARG A 128 -11.30 -14.27 22.20
C ARG A 128 -11.94 -15.62 21.95
N LEU A 129 -13.10 -15.75 22.57
CA LEU A 129 -14.04 -16.84 22.44
C LEU A 129 -14.34 -17.15 20.98
N LEU A 130 -13.94 -18.35 20.52
CA LEU A 130 -14.27 -18.86 19.19
C LEU A 130 -15.66 -19.50 19.16
N ALA A 131 -16.10 -20.05 20.29
CA ALA A 131 -17.43 -20.60 20.46
C ALA A 131 -17.80 -20.62 21.95
N VAL A 132 -19.08 -20.32 22.23
CA VAL A 132 -19.74 -20.67 23.49
C VAL A 132 -20.48 -21.98 23.23
N GLY A 133 -19.88 -23.10 23.62
CA GLY A 133 -20.53 -24.40 23.55
C GLY A 133 -21.16 -24.74 24.89
N THR A 134 -22.42 -25.20 24.89
CA THR A 134 -22.99 -25.88 26.06
C THR A 134 -22.75 -27.38 25.93
N MET A 135 -21.85 -27.92 26.75
CA MET A 135 -21.63 -29.36 26.86
C MET A 135 -21.80 -29.73 28.34
N TYR A 136 -22.65 -30.73 28.63
CA TYR A 136 -22.93 -31.19 30.00
C TYR A 136 -23.39 -30.10 30.99
N GLY A 137 -24.16 -29.12 30.53
CA GLY A 137 -24.66 -28.03 31.39
C GLY A 137 -23.64 -26.96 31.76
N GLY A 138 -22.40 -27.06 31.27
CA GLY A 138 -21.36 -26.04 31.40
C GLY A 138 -21.20 -25.21 30.12
N THR A 139 -20.92 -23.92 30.28
CA THR A 139 -20.45 -23.07 29.17
C THR A 139 -18.95 -23.30 28.98
N GLN A 140 -18.56 -23.85 27.83
CA GLN A 140 -17.15 -24.04 27.50
C GLN A 140 -16.68 -22.93 26.55
N LEU A 141 -15.62 -22.24 26.95
CA LEU A 141 -14.97 -21.21 26.13
C LEU A 141 -13.90 -21.90 25.28
N MET A 142 -14.09 -21.98 23.97
CA MET A 142 -13.04 -22.47 23.07
C MET A 142 -12.15 -21.30 22.64
N THR A 143 -10.86 -21.37 22.96
CA THR A 143 -9.82 -20.47 22.44
C THR A 143 -8.88 -21.27 21.55
N ASN A 144 -8.35 -20.67 20.49
CA ASN A 144 -7.29 -21.32 19.70
C ASN A 144 -5.93 -20.86 20.25
N PRO A 145 -5.16 -21.75 20.90
CA PRO A 145 -3.85 -21.41 21.47
C PRO A 145 -2.80 -21.08 20.41
N ASP A 146 -3.04 -21.46 19.15
CA ASP A 146 -2.15 -21.18 18.03
C ASP A 146 -2.35 -19.77 17.46
N TRP A 147 -3.33 -19.02 17.97
CA TRP A 147 -3.60 -17.65 17.55
C TRP A 147 -2.87 -16.64 18.44
N VAL A 148 -2.24 -15.65 17.81
CA VAL A 148 -1.39 -14.66 18.46
C VAL A 148 -1.73 -13.26 17.98
N ASP A 149 -1.43 -12.28 18.82
CA ASP A 149 -1.40 -10.88 18.45
C ASP A 149 0.06 -10.49 18.16
N VAL A 150 0.27 -9.76 17.06
CA VAL A 150 1.58 -9.23 16.66
C VAL A 150 1.57 -7.73 16.80
N SER A 151 2.54 -7.19 17.52
CA SER A 151 2.84 -5.76 17.55
C SER A 151 4.23 -5.53 16.99
N PHE A 152 4.38 -4.65 16.02
CA PHE A 152 5.67 -4.39 15.42
C PHE A 152 5.85 -2.91 15.08
N ARG A 153 7.11 -2.46 15.11
CA ARG A 153 7.50 -1.11 14.73
C ARG A 153 8.25 -1.18 13.42
N MET A 154 7.83 -0.36 12.46
CA MET A 154 8.49 -0.23 11.17
C MET A 154 8.93 1.22 10.94
N ARG A 155 10.18 1.39 10.49
CA ARG A 155 10.60 2.63 9.85
C ARG A 155 10.02 2.64 8.44
N LEU A 156 9.27 3.68 8.11
CA LEU A 156 8.57 3.82 6.84
C LEU A 156 9.02 5.08 6.10
N ALA A 157 9.44 4.92 4.85
CA ALA A 157 9.57 6.03 3.93
C ALA A 157 8.19 6.33 3.35
N THR A 158 7.75 7.57 3.51
CA THR A 158 6.47 8.08 3.02
C THR A 158 6.69 9.26 2.12
N GLU A 159 5.70 9.54 1.30
CA GLU A 159 5.62 10.66 0.39
C GLU A 159 4.49 11.58 0.88
N VAL A 160 4.65 12.91 0.81
CA VAL A 160 3.59 13.85 1.20
C VAL A 160 2.86 14.36 -0.03
N ASP A 161 1.59 13.95 -0.19
CA ASP A 161 0.68 14.39 -1.25
C ASP A 161 -0.48 15.19 -0.66
N GLY A 162 -0.68 16.44 -1.09
CA GLY A 162 -1.75 17.29 -0.57
C GLY A 162 -1.76 17.48 0.96
N GLY A 163 -0.60 17.36 1.62
CA GLY A 163 -0.46 17.40 3.08
C GLY A 163 -0.73 16.07 3.80
N ILE A 164 -1.02 15.00 3.05
CA ILE A 164 -1.26 13.64 3.56
C ILE A 164 0.00 12.80 3.33
N SER A 165 0.47 12.11 4.37
CA SER A 165 1.55 11.13 4.22
C SER A 165 1.01 9.83 3.61
N VAL A 166 1.58 9.43 2.49
CA VAL A 166 1.24 8.21 1.76
C VAL A 166 2.43 7.26 1.71
N TYR A 167 2.16 5.97 1.89
CA TYR A 167 3.07 4.85 1.76
C TYR A 167 2.81 4.15 0.42
N ALA A 168 3.88 3.70 -0.23
CA ALA A 168 3.86 3.03 -1.52
C ALA A 168 3.13 3.82 -2.64
N GLY A 169 3.00 5.15 -2.49
CA GLY A 169 2.38 6.04 -3.48
C GLY A 169 0.85 6.12 -3.46
N HIS A 170 0.16 5.32 -2.64
CA HIS A 170 -1.32 5.29 -2.64
C HIS A 170 -1.97 5.00 -1.28
N GLN A 171 -1.24 4.47 -0.29
CA GLN A 171 -1.83 4.13 1.00
C GLN A 171 -1.60 5.22 2.02
N LYS A 172 -2.66 5.84 2.49
CA LYS A 172 -2.56 6.85 3.54
C LYS A 172 -2.02 6.26 4.84
N VAL A 173 -1.04 6.92 5.44
CA VAL A 173 -0.47 6.54 6.73
C VAL A 173 -1.09 7.41 7.83
N LYS A 174 -1.99 6.82 8.63
CA LYS A 174 -2.65 7.52 9.72
C LYS A 174 -3.03 6.58 10.86
N VAL A 175 -2.88 7.05 12.09
CA VAL A 175 -3.29 6.31 13.30
C VAL A 175 -4.78 5.97 13.24
N GLY A 176 -5.09 4.72 13.53
CA GLY A 176 -6.44 4.15 13.51
C GLY A 176 -6.86 3.62 12.14
N GLU A 177 -6.14 3.93 11.07
CA GLU A 177 -6.40 3.40 9.73
C GLU A 177 -5.57 2.12 9.48
N PRO A 178 -6.11 1.14 8.74
CA PRO A 178 -5.35 -0.02 8.31
C PRO A 178 -4.34 0.37 7.24
N LEU A 179 -3.21 -0.35 7.20
CA LEU A 179 -2.21 -0.26 6.14
C LEU A 179 -1.91 -1.66 5.63
N TRP A 180 -1.62 -1.80 4.35
CA TRP A 180 -1.10 -3.05 3.79
C TRP A 180 0.41 -2.94 3.71
N ILE A 181 1.14 -3.87 4.33
CA ILE A 181 2.60 -3.90 4.22
C ILE A 181 2.97 -4.95 3.19
N TYR A 182 3.62 -4.49 2.12
CA TYR A 182 4.09 -5.32 1.03
C TYR A 182 5.45 -5.93 1.40
N GLY A 183 5.59 -7.24 1.46
CA GLY A 183 6.87 -7.85 1.80
C GLY A 183 6.95 -9.31 1.40
N GLU A 184 8.15 -9.76 1.03
CA GLU A 184 8.38 -11.13 0.51
C GLU A 184 7.99 -12.21 1.52
N ALA A 185 8.17 -11.94 2.81
CA ALA A 185 7.78 -12.84 3.89
C ALA A 185 6.42 -12.48 4.51
N VAL A 186 5.94 -11.25 4.29
CA VAL A 186 4.85 -10.64 5.03
C VAL A 186 4.07 -9.74 4.08
N ASP A 187 3.08 -10.32 3.41
CA ASP A 187 1.98 -9.54 2.83
C ASP A 187 0.90 -9.44 3.90
N THR A 188 0.99 -8.39 4.71
CA THR A 188 0.00 -8.18 5.77
C THR A 188 -1.12 -7.30 5.24
N GLN A 189 -2.31 -7.88 5.17
CA GLN A 189 -3.52 -7.12 4.92
C GLN A 189 -4.04 -6.53 6.23
N GLU A 190 -4.45 -5.28 6.15
CA GLU A 190 -5.20 -4.57 7.20
C GLU A 190 -4.52 -4.47 8.57
N VAL A 191 -3.18 -4.33 8.62
CA VAL A 191 -2.50 -4.05 9.90
C VAL A 191 -2.85 -2.66 10.39
N LYS A 192 -3.29 -2.56 11.64
CA LYS A 192 -3.75 -1.29 12.20
C LYS A 192 -2.56 -0.44 12.61
N VAL A 193 -2.51 0.80 12.12
CA VAL A 193 -1.57 1.80 12.63
C VAL A 193 -2.03 2.24 14.01
N VAL A 194 -1.21 2.02 15.04
CA VAL A 194 -1.51 2.39 16.43
C VAL A 194 -0.63 3.52 16.95
N GLY A 195 0.48 3.83 16.27
CA GLY A 195 1.36 4.93 16.62
C GLY A 195 2.11 5.46 15.40
N LEU A 196 2.38 6.76 15.38
CA LEU A 196 3.07 7.43 14.29
C LEU A 196 3.99 8.51 14.85
N THR A 197 5.30 8.36 14.65
CA THR A 197 6.32 9.33 15.08
C THR A 197 7.14 9.76 13.87
N ARG A 198 7.19 11.07 13.60
CA ARG A 198 8.01 11.60 12.51
C ARG A 198 9.49 11.60 12.91
N LEU A 199 10.36 11.20 11.98
CA LEU A 199 11.81 11.26 12.10
C LEU A 199 12.40 12.51 11.44
#